data_AF-A0A831NHQ8-F1
#
_entry.id   AF-A0A831NHQ8-F1
#
_cell.length_a   1.000
_cell.length_b   1.000
_cell.length_c   1.000
_cell.angle_alpha   90.00
_cell.angle_beta   90.00
_cell.angle_gamma   90.00
#
_symmetry.space_group_name_H-M   'P 1'
#
loop_
_entity.id
_entity.type
_entity.pdbx_description
1 polymer ?
#
loop_
_entity_poly.entity_id
_entity_poly.type
_entity_poly.pdbx_seq_one_letter_code
_entity_poly.pdbx_strand_id
1 'polypeptide(L)'
;VIEKEIIFPSDLAEIRISNPDISRYDSYGTFTIGGQKQYCTMVIYTDRPYDGKTLFDYLKVGLVPLNGDFVPIQKAGKTIIYALDEAEDFYTQVGKNTNYLIHPEEIMADNFAFTLIGKKDLANPEIIQNVQKVLKAKNR
;
A
#
# COMPACT_ATOMS: atom_id res chain seq x y z
N VAL A 1 1.44 -4.41 10.37
CA VAL A 1 0.30 -5.34 10.21
C VAL A 1 -0.49 -5.39 11.50
N ILE A 2 -1.78 -5.69 11.43
CA ILE A 2 -2.69 -5.86 12.58
C ILE A 2 -3.13 -7.33 12.70
N GLU A 3 -3.63 -7.75 13.86
CA GLU A 3 -4.03 -9.15 14.08
C GLU A 3 -5.29 -9.55 13.30
N LYS A 4 -6.26 -8.63 13.25
CA LYS A 4 -7.56 -8.81 12.58
C LYS A 4 -7.52 -8.18 11.20
N GLU A 5 -8.08 -8.88 10.23
CA GLU A 5 -8.18 -8.36 8.86
C GLU A 5 -9.08 -7.13 8.79
N ILE A 6 -8.69 -6.18 7.95
CA ILE A 6 -9.46 -4.98 7.63
C ILE A 6 -10.65 -5.41 6.78
N ILE A 7 -11.86 -5.22 7.31
CA ILE A 7 -13.09 -5.52 6.59
C ILE A 7 -13.50 -4.29 5.79
N PHE A 8 -13.51 -4.42 4.46
CA PHE A 8 -13.90 -3.32 3.58
C PHE A 8 -15.43 -3.20 3.49
N PRO A 9 -15.98 -1.98 3.64
CA PRO A 9 -17.40 -1.71 3.40
C PRO A 9 -17.84 -2.08 1.98
N SER A 10 -19.14 -2.37 1.81
CA SER A 10 -19.69 -2.87 0.54
C SER A 10 -19.46 -1.93 -0.63
N ASP A 11 -19.51 -0.62 -0.40
CA ASP A 11 -19.31 0.38 -1.47
C ASP A 11 -17.89 0.38 -2.03
N LEU A 12 -16.89 0.06 -1.20
CA LEU A 12 -15.52 -0.13 -1.65
C LEU A 12 -15.35 -1.54 -2.25
N ALA A 13 -15.95 -2.57 -1.64
CA ALA A 13 -15.85 -3.94 -2.13
C ALA A 13 -16.36 -4.10 -3.58
N GLU A 14 -17.38 -3.34 -3.98
CA GLU A 14 -17.94 -3.33 -5.34
C GLU A 14 -16.98 -2.82 -6.42
N ILE A 15 -16.04 -1.93 -6.06
CA ILE A 15 -15.11 -1.30 -7.01
C ILE A 15 -13.66 -1.75 -6.80
N ARG A 16 -13.40 -2.56 -5.78
CA ARG A 16 -12.07 -3.06 -5.44
C ARG A 16 -11.62 -4.12 -6.44
N ILE A 17 -10.36 -4.05 -6.82
CA ILE A 17 -9.67 -5.09 -7.59
C ILE A 17 -8.75 -5.84 -6.62
N SER A 18 -8.90 -7.15 -6.53
CA SER A 18 -8.04 -7.99 -5.68
C SER A 18 -6.67 -8.18 -6.32
N ASN A 19 -5.60 -8.20 -5.50
CA ASN A 19 -4.30 -8.73 -5.92
C ASN A 19 -4.22 -10.20 -5.46
N PRO A 20 -4.06 -11.18 -6.38
CA PRO A 20 -4.03 -12.60 -6.04
C PRO A 20 -2.86 -13.02 -5.14
N ASP A 21 -1.78 -12.24 -5.10
CA ASP A 21 -0.61 -12.52 -4.25
C ASP A 21 -0.83 -12.09 -2.79
N ILE A 22 -1.90 -11.34 -2.50
CA ILE A 22 -2.22 -10.84 -1.17
C ILE A 22 -3.14 -11.82 -0.45
N SER A 23 -2.58 -12.49 0.56
CA SER A 23 -3.30 -13.50 1.33
C SER A 23 -4.28 -12.92 2.36
N ARG A 24 -3.99 -11.72 2.89
CA ARG A 24 -4.77 -11.04 3.95
C ARG A 24 -4.62 -9.52 3.85
N TYR A 25 -5.71 -8.80 4.10
CA TYR A 25 -5.69 -7.33 4.20
C TYR A 25 -5.51 -6.86 5.64
N ASP A 26 -4.28 -6.95 6.16
CA ASP A 26 -3.96 -6.54 7.53
C ASP A 26 -2.83 -5.49 7.62
N SER A 27 -2.41 -4.96 6.47
CA SER A 27 -1.35 -3.94 6.39
C SER A 27 -1.92 -2.52 6.45
N TYR A 28 -1.22 -1.66 7.18
CA TYR A 28 -1.49 -0.22 7.24
C TYR A 28 -0.17 0.54 7.40
N GLY A 29 -0.18 1.82 7.00
CA GLY A 29 0.88 2.78 7.26
C GLY A 29 0.29 4.06 7.85
N THR A 30 1.14 4.91 8.43
CA THR A 30 0.74 6.24 8.90
C THR A 30 1.16 7.26 7.86
N PHE A 31 0.21 8.05 7.37
CA PHE A 31 0.46 9.06 6.34
C PHE A 31 -0.08 10.42 6.79
N THR A 32 0.57 11.47 6.31
CA THR A 32 0.17 12.86 6.50
C THR A 32 -0.64 13.30 5.28
N ILE A 33 -1.94 13.53 5.48
CA ILE A 33 -2.88 13.96 4.43
C ILE A 33 -3.61 15.20 4.92
N GLY A 34 -3.50 16.31 4.18
CA GLY A 34 -4.08 17.59 4.60
C GLY A 34 -3.54 18.07 5.96
N GLY A 35 -2.26 17.86 6.23
CA GLY A 35 -1.61 18.20 7.49
C GLY A 35 -1.97 17.31 8.69
N GLN A 36 -2.80 16.27 8.51
CA GLN A 36 -3.18 15.34 9.58
C GLN A 36 -2.54 13.97 9.38
N LYS A 37 -1.95 13.42 10.46
CA LYS A 37 -1.45 12.05 10.48
C LYS A 37 -2.60 11.08 10.75
N GLN A 38 -2.73 10.07 9.90
CA GLN A 38 -3.76 9.06 10.02
C GLN A 38 -3.29 7.70 9.51
N TYR A 39 -3.84 6.63 10.08
CA TYR A 39 -3.62 5.28 9.57
C TYR A 39 -4.35 5.11 8.25
N CYS A 40 -3.67 4.56 7.25
CA CYS A 40 -4.28 4.18 5.98
C CYS A 40 -3.86 2.78 5.57
N THR A 41 -4.76 2.06 4.89
CA THR A 41 -4.44 0.85 4.14
C THR A 41 -4.45 1.14 2.64
N MET A 42 -3.66 0.40 1.87
CA MET A 42 -3.62 0.54 0.41
C MET A 42 -4.67 -0.37 -0.22
N VAL A 43 -5.37 0.14 -1.22
CA VAL A 43 -6.35 -0.62 -2.00
C VAL A 43 -6.12 -0.40 -3.49
N ILE A 44 -6.38 -1.44 -4.27
CA ILE A 44 -6.50 -1.34 -5.72
C ILE A 44 -7.99 -1.27 -6.04
N TYR A 45 -8.40 -0.31 -6.86
CA TYR A 45 -9.80 -0.10 -7.22
C TYR A 45 -9.92 0.43 -8.65
N THR A 46 -11.15 0.42 -9.19
CA THR A 46 -11.50 1.11 -10.43
C THR A 46 -12.46 2.26 -10.16
N ASP A 47 -12.38 3.32 -10.95
CA ASP A 47 -13.33 4.42 -10.95
C ASP A 47 -14.21 4.46 -12.21
N ARG A 48 -14.09 3.45 -13.07
CA ARG A 48 -14.80 3.38 -14.35
C ARG A 48 -15.36 1.98 -14.63
N PRO A 49 -16.48 1.88 -15.37
CA PRO A 49 -16.96 0.61 -15.90
C PRO A 49 -15.99 -0.03 -16.90
N TYR A 50 -16.07 -1.35 -17.04
CA TYR A 50 -15.33 -2.09 -18.05
C TYR A 50 -15.84 -1.74 -19.48
N ASP A 51 -14.90 -1.46 -20.38
CA ASP A 51 -15.14 -1.05 -21.76
C ASP A 51 -14.20 -1.74 -22.77
N GLY A 52 -13.61 -2.88 -22.41
CA GLY A 52 -12.81 -3.71 -23.32
C GLY A 52 -11.31 -3.42 -23.35
N LYS A 53 -10.80 -2.54 -22.48
CA LYS A 53 -9.37 -2.19 -22.38
C LYS A 53 -8.58 -3.21 -21.54
N THR A 54 -7.28 -2.97 -21.37
CA THR A 54 -6.41 -3.85 -20.56
C THR A 54 -6.62 -3.61 -19.07
N LEU A 55 -6.25 -4.58 -18.22
CA LEU A 55 -6.40 -4.45 -16.76
C LEU A 55 -5.80 -3.15 -16.22
N PHE A 56 -4.61 -2.78 -16.70
CA PHE A 56 -3.89 -1.58 -16.23
C PHE A 56 -4.62 -0.27 -16.54
N ASP A 57 -5.51 -0.24 -17.53
CA ASP A 57 -6.36 0.92 -17.82
C ASP A 57 -7.42 1.18 -16.73
N TYR A 58 -7.66 0.20 -15.86
CA TYR A 58 -8.65 0.25 -14.77
C TYR A 58 -8.02 0.30 -13.38
N LEU A 59 -6.71 0.02 -13.25
CA LEU A 59 -6.05 -0.01 -11.94
C LEU A 59 -5.82 1.41 -11.42
N LYS A 60 -6.45 1.71 -10.29
CA LYS A 60 -6.06 2.80 -9.41
C LYS A 60 -5.56 2.25 -8.10
N VAL A 61 -4.59 2.93 -7.51
CA VAL A 61 -4.10 2.63 -6.16
C VAL A 61 -4.46 3.82 -5.28
N GLY A 62 -5.05 3.54 -4.12
CA GLY A 62 -5.44 4.58 -3.18
C GLY A 62 -5.18 4.20 -1.72
N LEU A 63 -5.26 5.20 -0.85
CA LEU A 63 -5.13 5.12 0.59
C LEU A 63 -6.51 5.27 1.22
N VAL A 64 -6.98 4.23 1.89
CA VAL A 64 -8.22 4.25 2.67
C VAL A 64 -7.87 4.57 4.12
N PRO A 65 -8.31 5.72 4.67
CA PRO A 65 -8.06 6.04 6.07
C PRO A 65 -8.83 5.11 7.00
N LEU A 66 -8.23 4.82 8.14
CA LEU A 66 -8.75 3.93 9.16
C LEU A 66 -8.95 4.68 10.48
N ASN A 67 -10.02 4.37 11.21
CA ASN A 67 -10.23 4.90 12.56
C ASN A 67 -9.35 4.17 13.61
N GLY A 68 -9.51 4.51 14.89
CA GLY A 68 -8.74 3.91 15.98
C GLY A 68 -8.90 2.39 16.14
N ASP A 69 -9.97 1.82 15.58
CA ASP A 69 -10.26 0.38 15.58
C ASP A 69 -9.90 -0.29 14.25
N PHE A 70 -9.13 0.40 13.39
CA PHE A 70 -8.74 -0.06 12.05
C PHE A 70 -9.91 -0.33 11.08
N VAL A 71 -11.02 0.37 11.27
CA VAL A 71 -12.19 0.32 10.37
C VAL A 71 -12.10 1.46 9.34
N PRO A 72 -12.33 1.20 8.03
CA PRO A 72 -12.37 2.22 6.99
C PRO A 72 -13.32 3.38 7.31
N ILE A 73 -12.83 4.61 7.17
CA ILE A 73 -13.63 5.82 7.42
C ILE A 73 -14.50 6.12 6.20
N GLN A 74 -15.79 6.33 6.44
CA GLN A 74 -16.76 6.74 5.43
C GLN A 74 -17.24 8.17 5.68
N LYS A 75 -17.51 8.90 4.59
CA LYS A 75 -18.18 10.21 4.60
C LYS A 75 -19.45 10.12 3.77
N ALA A 76 -20.60 10.44 4.37
CA ALA A 76 -21.91 10.34 3.73
C ALA A 76 -22.19 8.96 3.10
N GLY A 77 -21.79 7.88 3.79
CA GLY A 77 -22.01 6.50 3.33
C GLY A 77 -21.09 6.02 2.21
N LYS A 78 -20.03 6.79 1.88
CA LYS A 78 -18.99 6.38 0.93
C LYS A 78 -17.63 6.33 1.61
N THR A 79 -16.90 5.26 1.37
CA THR A 79 -15.51 5.06 1.82
C THR A 79 -14.63 6.15 1.23
N ILE A 80 -13.84 6.79 2.08
CA ILE A 80 -12.86 7.77 1.64
C ILE A 80 -11.69 7.01 1.00
N ILE A 81 -11.23 7.48 -0.16
CA ILE A 81 -10.03 6.97 -0.82
C ILE A 81 -9.22 8.18 -1.27
N TYR A 82 -8.00 8.30 -0.76
CA TYR A 82 -7.04 9.31 -1.21
C TYR A 82 -6.14 8.73 -2.29
N ALA A 83 -5.76 9.53 -3.28
CA ALA A 83 -4.67 9.20 -4.17
C ALA A 83 -3.33 9.19 -3.41
N LEU A 84 -2.33 8.47 -3.93
CA LEU A 84 -1.02 8.35 -3.28
C LEU A 84 -0.29 9.70 -3.14
N ASP A 85 -0.53 10.64 -4.06
CA ASP A 85 0.06 11.97 -4.08
C ASP A 85 -0.60 12.97 -3.10
N GLU A 86 -1.79 12.65 -2.58
CA GLU A 86 -2.42 13.40 -1.50
C GLU A 86 -1.75 13.12 -0.14
N ALA A 87 -1.01 12.02 -0.02
CA ALA A 87 -0.17 11.73 1.14
C ALA A 87 1.20 12.40 0.98
N GLU A 88 1.38 13.50 1.72
CA GLU A 88 2.56 14.38 1.68
C GLU A 88 3.87 13.62 1.96
N ASP A 89 3.80 12.57 2.76
CA ASP A 89 4.92 11.75 3.20
C ASP A 89 4.91 10.32 2.63
N PHE A 90 4.10 10.04 1.59
CA PHE A 90 3.99 8.68 1.01
C PHE A 90 5.35 8.08 0.68
N TYR A 91 6.16 8.78 -0.12
CA TYR A 91 7.49 8.33 -0.52
C TYR A 91 8.52 8.38 0.61
N THR A 92 8.27 9.12 1.68
CA THR A 92 9.08 9.08 2.90
C THR A 92 8.85 7.76 3.65
N GLN A 93 7.60 7.27 3.67
CA GLN A 93 7.25 6.01 4.32
C GLN A 93 7.68 4.78 3.51
N VAL A 94 7.46 4.77 2.19
CA VAL A 94 7.63 3.57 1.35
C VAL A 94 8.92 3.57 0.53
N GLY A 95 9.59 4.71 0.40
CA GLY A 95 10.76 4.89 -0.46
C GLY A 95 10.43 4.96 -1.95
N LYS A 96 11.47 5.10 -2.78
CA LYS A 96 11.42 5.29 -4.24
C LYS A 96 12.23 4.26 -5.01
N ASN A 97 12.51 3.10 -4.41
CA ASN A 97 13.30 2.04 -5.05
C ASN A 97 12.56 1.30 -6.17
N THR A 98 11.23 1.29 -6.13
CA THR A 98 10.36 0.67 -7.15
C THR A 98 9.21 1.60 -7.50
N ASN A 99 8.71 1.45 -8.72
CA ASN A 99 7.46 2.08 -9.18
C ASN A 99 6.26 1.12 -9.07
N TYR A 100 6.48 -0.13 -8.63
CA TYR A 100 5.43 -1.13 -8.48
C TYR A 100 4.69 -0.94 -7.15
N LEU A 101 3.93 0.15 -7.08
CA LEU A 101 3.30 0.66 -5.86
C LEU A 101 1.88 0.11 -5.64
N ILE A 102 1.54 -1.06 -6.18
CA ILE A 102 0.16 -1.56 -6.17
C ILE A 102 -0.27 -2.11 -4.79
N HIS A 103 0.68 -2.48 -3.93
CA HIS A 103 0.44 -2.94 -2.57
C HIS A 103 1.73 -2.84 -1.74
N PRO A 104 1.69 -2.63 -0.41
CA PRO A 104 2.90 -2.58 0.42
C PRO A 104 3.72 -3.87 0.38
N GLU A 105 3.08 -5.04 0.22
CA GLU A 105 3.78 -6.32 0.09
C GLU A 105 4.63 -6.39 -1.19
N GLU A 106 4.16 -5.81 -2.29
CA GLU A 106 4.92 -5.74 -3.55
C GLU A 106 6.12 -4.81 -3.42
N ILE A 107 5.94 -3.65 -2.79
CA ILE A 107 7.02 -2.71 -2.50
C ILE A 107 8.10 -3.40 -1.64
N MET A 108 7.67 -4.18 -0.64
CA MET A 108 8.57 -4.95 0.20
C MET A 108 9.26 -6.07 -0.57
N ALA A 109 8.54 -6.80 -1.41
CA ALA A 109 9.06 -7.90 -2.22
C ALA A 109 10.16 -7.42 -3.17
N ASP A 110 9.97 -6.29 -3.84
CA ASP A 110 10.99 -5.69 -4.71
C ASP A 110 12.25 -5.30 -3.91
N ASN A 111 12.09 -4.61 -2.77
CA ASN A 111 13.23 -4.26 -1.93
C ASN A 111 13.97 -5.49 -1.39
N PHE A 112 13.23 -6.56 -1.08
CA PHE A 112 13.80 -7.85 -0.70
C PHE A 112 14.58 -8.49 -1.87
N ALA A 113 14.00 -8.57 -3.06
CA ALA A 113 14.66 -9.09 -4.26
C ALA A 113 15.92 -8.28 -4.60
N PHE A 114 15.84 -6.95 -4.57
CA PHE A 114 16.98 -6.05 -4.77
C PHE A 114 18.11 -6.30 -3.77
N THR A 115 17.75 -6.63 -2.53
CA THR A 115 18.72 -7.00 -1.51
C THR A 115 19.47 -8.28 -1.88
N LEU A 116 18.77 -9.32 -2.35
CA LEU A 116 19.36 -10.61 -2.69
C LEU A 116 20.28 -10.53 -3.91
N ILE A 117 19.89 -9.79 -4.94
CA ILE A 117 20.70 -9.62 -6.16
C ILE A 117 21.80 -8.56 -6.01
N GLY A 118 21.87 -7.88 -4.86
CA GLY A 118 22.84 -6.83 -4.60
C GLY A 118 22.71 -5.61 -5.52
N LYS A 119 21.47 -5.25 -5.89
CA LYS A 119 21.16 -4.15 -6.82
C LYS A 119 21.82 -2.84 -6.35
N LYS A 120 22.37 -2.09 -7.29
CA LYS A 120 23.06 -0.81 -7.07
C LYS A 120 22.23 0.36 -7.56
N ASP A 121 22.68 1.58 -7.25
CA ASP A 121 22.12 2.85 -7.74
C ASP A 121 20.62 3.02 -7.46
N LEU A 122 20.21 2.58 -6.27
CA LEU A 122 18.86 2.73 -5.74
C LEU A 122 18.67 4.11 -5.13
N ALA A 123 17.46 4.68 -5.26
CA ALA A 123 17.11 5.99 -4.71
C ALA A 123 17.17 6.01 -3.17
N ASN A 124 16.85 4.89 -2.54
CA ASN A 124 16.79 4.69 -1.09
C ASN A 124 17.63 3.46 -0.68
N PRO A 125 18.99 3.53 -0.78
CA PRO A 125 19.85 2.40 -0.45
C PRO A 125 19.79 1.98 1.02
N GLU A 126 19.38 2.89 1.91
CA GLU A 126 19.14 2.62 3.33
C GLU A 126 18.05 1.56 3.57
N ILE A 127 17.06 1.46 2.69
CA ILE A 127 16.01 0.42 2.79
C ILE A 127 16.65 -0.97 2.61
N ILE A 128 17.53 -1.13 1.62
CA ILE A 128 18.27 -2.37 1.39
C ILE A 128 19.14 -2.73 2.60
N GLN A 129 19.83 -1.74 3.16
CA GLN A 129 20.65 -1.95 4.37
C GLN A 129 19.80 -2.43 5.55
N ASN A 130 18.58 -1.89 5.71
CA ASN A 130 17.67 -2.30 6.76
C ASN A 130 17.11 -3.71 6.54
N VAL A 131 16.75 -4.07 5.30
CA VAL A 131 16.37 -5.46 4.95
C VAL A 131 17.52 -6.42 5.29
N GLN A 132 18.76 -6.11 4.92
CA GLN A 132 19.92 -6.93 5.26
C GLN A 132 20.11 -7.12 6.77
N LYS A 133 19.90 -6.05 7.57
CA LYS A 133 19.99 -6.13 9.03
C LYS A 133 18.95 -7.11 9.59
N VAL A 134 17.70 -7.03 9.12
CA VAL A 134 16.62 -7.92 9.56
C VAL A 134 16.92 -9.38 9.18
N LEU A 135 17.38 -9.63 7.94
CA LEU A 135 17.71 -10.98 7.49
C LEU A 135 18.88 -11.59 8.26
N LYS A 136 19.90 -10.80 8.62
CA LYS A 136 21.04 -11.27 9.41
C LYS A 136 20.70 -11.47 10.89
N ALA A 137 19.78 -10.70 11.45
CA ALA A 137 19.37 -10.82 12.84
C ALA A 137 18.67 -12.16 13.15
N LYS A 138 18.08 -12.81 12.14
CA LYS A 138 17.45 -14.14 12.27
C LYS A 138 18.42 -15.33 12.16
N ASN A 139 19.71 -15.08 11.90
CA ASN A 139 20.76 -16.11 11.85
C ASN A 139 21.59 -16.15 13.15
N ARG A 140 21.05 -15.70 14.27
CA ARG A 140 21.67 -15.76 15.60
C ARG A 140 20.75 -16.46 16.59
#